data_AF-A0A7Z9Q929-F1
#
_entry.id   AF-A0A7Z9Q929-F1
#
_cell.length_a   1.000
_cell.length_b   1.000
_cell.length_c   1.000
_cell.angle_alpha   90.00
_cell.angle_beta   90.00
_cell.angle_gamma   90.00
#
_symmetry.space_group_name_H-M   'P 1'
#
loop_
_entity.id
_entity.type
_entity.pdbx_description
1 polymer ?
#
loop_
_entity_poly.entity_id
_entity_poly.type
_entity_poly.pdbx_seq_one_letter_code
_entity_poly.pdbx_strand_id
1 'polypeptide(L)'
;MLNYIWFGLMFISVVVGALTGRIDAVTEAAIDMAKTAVEIAIGLIGIMALWLGTMKIAEKSGLITIIAKGLRPITVRLFPDVPEDHPAIGSIVLNMAANILGLGNAATPLGLKAMEELQQINPNKNAATNAMCTFLAINTSSVQLILPATVVGLMGTYASEIFITTIIATSMSTIAAIIAVKGLEKLKRFQIETENRQ
;
A
#
# COMPACT_ATOMS: atom_id res chain seq x y z
N MET A 1 -1.40 -18.57 0.33
CA MET A 1 -2.52 -17.95 1.08
C MET A 1 -3.49 -17.21 0.16
N LEU A 2 -3.03 -16.25 -0.67
CA LEU A 2 -3.91 -15.46 -1.54
C LEU A 2 -4.73 -16.29 -2.55
N ASN A 3 -4.14 -17.33 -3.16
CA ASN A 3 -4.85 -18.22 -4.08
C ASN A 3 -6.06 -18.90 -3.45
N TYR A 4 -5.99 -19.25 -2.15
CA TYR A 4 -7.11 -19.85 -1.42
C TYR A 4 -8.23 -18.85 -1.17
N ILE A 5 -7.90 -17.58 -0.93
CA ILE A 5 -8.90 -16.51 -0.75
C ILE A 5 -9.65 -16.27 -2.06
N TRP A 6 -8.93 -16.11 -3.17
CA TRP A 6 -9.55 -15.93 -4.49
C TRP A 6 -10.42 -17.11 -4.88
N PHE A 7 -9.91 -18.32 -4.69
CA PHE A 7 -10.68 -19.53 -4.93
C PHE A 7 -11.94 -19.58 -4.05
N GLY A 8 -11.81 -19.25 -2.76
CA GLY A 8 -12.93 -19.19 -1.83
C GLY A 8 -14.02 -18.21 -2.28
N LEU A 9 -13.63 -16.99 -2.70
CA LEU A 9 -14.58 -15.98 -3.19
C LEU A 9 -15.32 -16.47 -4.44
N MET A 10 -14.60 -17.03 -5.42
CA MET A 10 -15.19 -17.58 -6.64
C MET A 10 -16.12 -18.76 -6.34
N PHE A 11 -15.68 -19.68 -5.47
CA PHE A 11 -16.45 -20.84 -5.07
C PHE A 11 -17.75 -20.44 -4.36
N ILE A 12 -17.68 -19.51 -3.40
CA ILE A 12 -18.86 -18.98 -2.70
C ILE A 12 -19.83 -18.34 -3.70
N SER A 13 -19.32 -17.54 -4.65
CA SER A 13 -20.15 -16.92 -5.69
C SER A 13 -20.92 -17.97 -6.51
N VAL A 14 -20.26 -19.04 -6.94
CA VAL A 14 -20.89 -20.14 -7.69
C VAL A 14 -21.92 -20.90 -6.83
N VAL A 15 -21.59 -21.23 -5.57
CA VAL A 15 -22.49 -21.94 -4.65
C VAL A 15 -23.74 -21.10 -4.37
N VAL A 16 -23.58 -19.81 -4.06
CA VAL A 16 -24.71 -18.91 -3.82
C VAL A 16 -25.55 -18.74 -5.09
N GLY A 17 -24.90 -18.59 -6.26
CA GLY A 17 -25.58 -18.55 -7.54
C GLY A 17 -26.41 -19.81 -7.82
N ALA A 18 -25.86 -20.99 -7.52
CA ALA A 18 -26.57 -22.27 -7.68
C ALA A 18 -27.77 -22.39 -6.72
N LEU A 19 -27.59 -22.05 -5.43
CA LEU A 19 -28.65 -22.13 -4.42
C LEU A 19 -29.79 -21.14 -4.66
N THR A 20 -29.49 -19.98 -5.23
CA THR A 20 -30.48 -18.93 -5.53
C THR A 20 -31.10 -19.05 -6.93
N GLY A 21 -30.66 -20.03 -7.74
CA GLY A 21 -31.11 -20.21 -9.13
C GLY A 21 -30.62 -19.12 -10.09
N ARG A 22 -29.56 -18.37 -9.74
CA ARG A 22 -29.00 -17.25 -10.51
C ARG A 22 -27.62 -17.57 -11.10
N ILE A 23 -27.38 -18.82 -11.48
CA ILE A 23 -26.07 -19.25 -12.00
C ILE A 23 -25.71 -18.56 -13.32
N ASP A 24 -26.72 -18.22 -14.13
CA ASP A 24 -26.54 -17.47 -15.38
C ASP A 24 -25.98 -16.07 -15.09
N ALA A 25 -26.46 -15.40 -14.05
CA ALA A 25 -25.97 -14.08 -13.64
C ALA A 25 -24.51 -14.11 -13.17
N VAL A 26 -24.06 -15.22 -12.56
CA VAL A 26 -22.64 -15.40 -12.18
C VAL A 26 -21.77 -15.50 -13.44
N THR A 27 -22.23 -16.25 -14.44
CA THR A 27 -21.51 -16.46 -15.70
C THR A 27 -21.46 -15.17 -16.53
N GLU A 28 -22.58 -14.47 -16.63
CA GLU A 28 -22.70 -13.18 -17.32
C GLU A 28 -21.78 -12.14 -16.67
N ALA A 29 -21.83 -12.01 -15.33
CA ALA A 29 -20.96 -11.10 -14.61
C ALA A 29 -19.47 -11.41 -14.83
N ALA A 30 -19.09 -12.69 -14.92
CA ALA A 30 -17.71 -13.07 -15.19
C ALA A 30 -17.24 -12.62 -16.59
N ILE A 31 -18.09 -12.78 -17.61
CA ILE A 31 -17.79 -12.37 -18.99
C ILE A 31 -17.76 -10.84 -19.11
N ASP A 32 -18.75 -10.16 -18.52
CA ASP A 32 -18.83 -8.70 -18.54
C ASP A 32 -17.63 -8.06 -17.84
N MET A 33 -17.27 -8.55 -16.65
CA MET A 33 -16.10 -8.04 -15.93
C MET A 33 -14.79 -8.30 -16.69
N ALA A 34 -14.69 -9.40 -17.44
CA ALA A 34 -13.53 -9.64 -18.31
C ALA A 34 -13.45 -8.61 -19.44
N LYS A 35 -14.58 -8.26 -20.07
CA LYS A 35 -14.64 -7.22 -21.11
C LYS A 35 -14.31 -5.84 -20.54
N THR A 36 -14.92 -5.47 -19.41
CA THR A 36 -14.65 -4.21 -18.70
C THR A 36 -13.17 -4.09 -18.33
N ALA A 37 -12.53 -5.17 -17.86
CA ALA A 37 -11.12 -5.16 -17.55
C ALA A 37 -10.24 -4.82 -18.77
N VAL A 38 -10.55 -5.40 -19.94
CA VAL A 38 -9.83 -5.11 -21.19
C VAL A 38 -10.06 -3.68 -21.65
N GLU A 39 -11.30 -3.19 -21.59
CA GLU A 39 -11.65 -1.82 -21.97
C GLU A 39 -10.91 -0.78 -21.11
N ILE A 40 -10.90 -0.97 -19.79
CA ILE A 40 -10.13 -0.15 -18.86
C ILE A 40 -8.64 -0.24 -19.16
N ALA A 41 -8.10 -1.45 -19.37
CA ALA A 41 -6.69 -1.64 -19.62
C ALA A 41 -6.23 -0.90 -20.87
N ILE A 42 -6.96 -1.03 -21.99
CA ILE A 42 -6.66 -0.34 -23.26
C ILE A 42 -6.80 1.17 -23.11
N GLY A 43 -7.88 1.64 -22.49
CA GLY A 43 -8.12 3.07 -22.27
C GLY A 43 -7.03 3.75 -21.44
N LEU A 44 -6.43 3.01 -20.50
CA LEU A 44 -5.38 3.53 -19.63
C LEU A 44 -3.96 3.51 -20.25
N ILE A 45 -3.68 2.75 -21.32
CA ILE A 45 -2.31 2.56 -21.83
C ILE A 45 -1.59 3.90 -22.10
N GLY A 46 -2.21 4.80 -22.87
CA GLY A 46 -1.57 6.04 -23.31
C GLY A 46 -1.28 7.00 -22.15
N ILE A 47 -2.29 7.26 -21.33
CA ILE A 47 -2.15 8.16 -20.17
C ILE A 47 -1.23 7.57 -19.10
N MET A 48 -1.26 6.25 -18.89
CA MET A 48 -0.32 5.56 -18.00
C MET A 48 1.12 5.63 -18.50
N ALA A 49 1.35 5.44 -19.80
CA ALA A 49 2.69 5.54 -20.38
C ALA A 49 3.29 6.94 -20.18
N LEU A 50 2.51 8.00 -20.43
CA LEU A 50 2.92 9.39 -20.21
C LEU A 50 3.20 9.65 -18.72
N TRP A 51 2.29 9.23 -17.85
CA TRP A 51 2.39 9.50 -16.42
C TRP A 51 3.55 8.75 -15.79
N LEU A 52 3.66 7.44 -16.03
CA LEU A 52 4.75 6.61 -15.52
C LEU A 52 6.10 7.05 -16.11
N GLY A 53 6.15 7.52 -17.36
CA GLY A 53 7.35 8.10 -17.97
C GLY A 53 7.82 9.37 -17.25
N THR A 54 6.92 10.33 -17.05
CA THR A 54 7.21 11.58 -16.29
C THR A 54 7.68 11.27 -14.87
N MET A 55 7.00 10.33 -14.22
CA MET A 55 7.36 9.85 -12.90
C MET A 55 8.74 9.17 -12.84
N LYS A 56 9.11 8.40 -13.87
CA LYS A 56 10.44 7.80 -13.98
C LYS A 56 11.54 8.87 -14.14
N ILE A 57 11.23 9.98 -14.80
CA ILE A 57 12.13 11.13 -14.88
C ILE A 57 12.30 11.77 -13.49
N ALA A 58 11.22 11.96 -12.73
CA ALA A 58 11.27 12.47 -11.36
C ALA A 58 12.06 11.56 -10.40
N GLU A 59 11.96 10.24 -10.56
CA GLU A 59 12.80 9.28 -9.86
C GLU A 59 14.28 9.48 -10.21
N LYS A 60 14.60 9.50 -11.50
CA LYS A 60 15.98 9.64 -12.00
C LYS A 60 16.61 11.00 -11.70
N SER A 61 15.81 12.06 -11.54
CA SER A 61 16.30 13.39 -11.16
C SER A 61 16.70 13.49 -9.68
N GLY A 62 16.42 12.45 -8.88
CA GLY A 62 16.72 12.42 -7.45
C GLY A 62 15.64 13.08 -6.59
N LEU A 63 14.47 13.42 -7.14
CA LEU A 63 13.37 14.01 -6.37
C LEU A 63 12.95 13.09 -5.20
N ILE A 64 12.87 11.78 -5.46
CA ILE A 64 12.58 10.78 -4.43
C ILE A 64 13.61 10.85 -3.31
N THR A 65 14.91 10.98 -3.64
CA THR A 65 16.00 11.08 -2.65
C THR A 65 15.90 12.34 -1.81
N ILE A 66 15.44 13.45 -2.38
CA ILE A 66 15.22 14.71 -1.65
C ILE A 66 14.07 14.55 -0.66
N ILE A 67 12.93 14.02 -1.10
CA ILE A 67 11.78 13.75 -0.23
C ILE A 67 12.14 12.74 0.86
N ALA A 68 12.89 11.70 0.49
CA ALA A 68 13.40 10.69 1.41
C ALA A 68 14.23 11.32 2.54
N LYS A 69 15.12 12.26 2.23
CA LYS A 69 15.89 12.99 3.26
C LYS A 69 14.99 13.78 4.21
N GLY A 70 13.92 14.39 3.71
CA GLY A 70 12.93 15.10 4.52
C GLY A 70 12.06 14.17 5.39
N LEU A 71 11.77 12.96 4.91
CA LEU A 71 10.99 11.95 5.64
C LEU A 71 11.82 11.19 6.68
N ARG A 72 13.14 11.06 6.48
CA ARG A 72 14.03 10.34 7.40
C ARG A 72 13.81 10.67 8.90
N PRO A 73 13.76 11.95 9.34
CA PRO A 73 13.52 12.26 10.76
C PRO A 73 12.16 11.80 11.27
N ILE A 74 11.12 11.85 10.43
CA ILE A 74 9.77 11.37 10.77
C ILE A 74 9.78 9.85 10.89
N THR A 75 10.42 9.16 9.94
CA THR A 75 10.52 7.70 9.93
C THR A 75 11.28 7.19 11.14
N VAL A 76 12.47 7.72 11.46
CA VAL A 76 13.23 7.30 12.65
C VAL A 76 12.40 7.44 13.93
N ARG A 77 11.57 8.50 14.03
CA ARG A 77 10.70 8.69 15.19
C ARG A 77 9.48 7.76 15.23
N LEU A 78 8.96 7.34 14.07
CA LEU A 78 7.86 6.38 13.98
C LEU A 78 8.29 4.93 14.23
N PHE A 79 9.55 4.61 13.91
CA PHE A 79 10.14 3.27 13.98
C PHE A 79 11.31 3.21 15.00
N PRO A 80 11.07 3.44 16.30
CA PRO A 80 12.13 3.48 17.31
C PRO A 80 12.85 2.14 17.52
N ASP A 81 12.19 1.02 17.18
CA ASP A 81 12.74 -0.33 17.34
C ASP A 81 13.73 -0.72 16.22
N VAL A 82 13.89 0.13 15.20
CA VAL A 82 14.76 -0.12 14.04
C VAL A 82 16.01 0.76 14.17
N PRO A 83 17.24 0.19 14.13
CA PRO A 83 18.46 0.99 14.19
C PRO A 83 18.52 2.02 13.04
N GLU A 84 18.95 3.25 13.33
CA GLU A 84 18.91 4.37 12.37
C GLU A 84 19.77 4.15 11.11
N ASP A 85 20.81 3.33 11.24
CA ASP A 85 21.74 2.95 10.16
C ASP A 85 21.36 1.63 9.48
N HIS A 86 20.26 0.98 9.90
CA HIS A 86 19.81 -0.26 9.28
C HIS A 86 19.18 0.00 7.90
N PRO A 87 19.44 -0.83 6.88
CA PRO A 87 18.86 -0.71 5.54
C PRO A 87 17.33 -0.56 5.52
N ALA A 88 16.64 -1.17 6.49
CA ALA A 88 15.19 -1.08 6.68
C ALA A 88 14.67 0.36 6.70
N ILE A 89 15.36 1.29 7.38
CA ILE A 89 14.95 2.70 7.40
C ILE A 89 15.00 3.29 5.99
N GLY A 90 16.05 2.99 5.22
CA GLY A 90 16.18 3.44 3.83
C GLY A 90 15.04 2.93 2.94
N SER A 91 14.72 1.64 3.01
CA SER A 91 13.63 1.04 2.22
C SER A 91 12.26 1.57 2.62
N ILE A 92 12.00 1.76 3.92
CA ILE A 92 10.75 2.36 4.42
C ILE A 92 10.61 3.80 3.90
N VAL A 93 11.65 4.60 4.03
CA VAL A 93 11.66 6.00 3.58
C VAL A 93 11.41 6.08 2.07
N LEU A 94 12.08 5.24 1.28
CA LEU A 94 11.89 5.19 -0.17
C LEU A 94 10.48 4.74 -0.57
N ASN A 95 9.92 3.74 0.11
CA ASN A 95 8.53 3.31 -0.10
C ASN A 95 7.54 4.44 0.25
N MET A 96 7.72 5.12 1.37
CA MET A 96 6.88 6.26 1.77
C MET A 96 6.98 7.40 0.78
N ALA A 97 8.18 7.75 0.32
CA ALA A 97 8.39 8.78 -0.71
C ALA A 97 7.72 8.40 -2.04
N ALA A 98 7.86 7.14 -2.46
CA ALA A 98 7.20 6.62 -3.66
C ALA A 98 5.66 6.68 -3.54
N ASN A 99 5.11 6.27 -2.40
CA ASN A 99 3.69 6.40 -2.12
C ASN A 99 3.24 7.88 -2.14
N ILE A 100 3.90 8.79 -1.43
CA ILE A 100 3.52 10.21 -1.40
C ILE A 100 3.46 10.82 -2.82
N LEU A 101 4.36 10.38 -3.71
CA LEU A 101 4.44 10.85 -5.11
C LEU A 101 3.50 10.15 -6.10
N GLY A 102 2.69 9.19 -5.69
CA GLY A 102 1.80 8.48 -6.63
C GLY A 102 2.47 7.31 -7.38
N LEU A 103 3.67 6.89 -6.96
CA LEU A 103 4.48 5.85 -7.63
C LEU A 103 4.14 4.43 -7.13
N GLY A 104 2.87 4.06 -7.08
CA GLY A 104 2.42 2.78 -6.48
C GLY A 104 3.14 1.53 -7.05
N ASN A 105 3.46 1.54 -8.34
CA ASN A 105 4.18 0.47 -9.02
C ASN A 105 5.63 0.28 -8.52
N ALA A 106 6.28 1.38 -8.09
CA ALA A 106 7.60 1.33 -7.46
C ALA A 106 7.50 1.14 -5.94
N ALA A 107 6.44 1.67 -5.32
CA ALA A 107 6.24 1.57 -3.88
C ALA A 107 6.08 0.12 -3.41
N THR A 108 5.34 -0.71 -4.15
CA THR A 108 5.08 -2.12 -3.76
C THR A 108 6.36 -2.96 -3.64
N PRO A 109 7.26 -3.03 -4.63
CA PRO A 109 8.52 -3.78 -4.49
C PRO A 109 9.44 -3.19 -3.41
N LEU A 110 9.46 -1.86 -3.24
CA LEU A 110 10.20 -1.21 -2.14
C LEU A 110 9.62 -1.59 -0.77
N GLY A 111 8.30 -1.71 -0.67
CA GLY A 111 7.61 -2.10 0.55
C GLY A 111 7.84 -3.55 0.92
N LEU A 112 7.84 -4.45 -0.06
CA LEU A 112 8.22 -5.84 0.16
C LEU A 112 9.66 -5.97 0.64
N LYS A 113 10.59 -5.21 0.04
CA LYS A 113 11.98 -5.15 0.50
C LYS A 113 12.11 -4.61 1.93
N ALA A 114 11.38 -3.54 2.25
CA ALA A 114 11.33 -3.02 3.61
C ALA A 114 10.81 -4.06 4.62
N MET A 115 9.76 -4.81 4.26
CA MET A 115 9.24 -5.89 5.10
C MET A 115 10.23 -7.04 5.28
N GLU A 116 10.99 -7.38 4.23
CA GLU A 116 12.05 -8.39 4.31
C GLU A 116 13.18 -7.93 5.24
N GLU A 117 13.63 -6.69 5.13
CA GLU A 117 14.65 -6.10 6.01
C GLU A 117 14.18 -5.98 7.47
N LEU A 118 12.90 -5.62 7.69
CA LEU A 118 12.28 -5.68 9.02
C LEU A 118 12.20 -7.12 9.54
N GLN A 119 11.96 -8.09 8.66
CA GLN A 119 11.86 -9.50 9.04
C GLN A 119 13.22 -10.05 9.44
N GLN A 120 14.33 -9.56 8.87
CA GLN A 120 15.67 -10.00 9.26
C GLN A 120 15.99 -9.67 10.72
N ILE A 121 15.60 -8.48 11.20
CA ILE A 121 15.80 -8.03 12.58
C ILE A 121 14.69 -8.48 13.55
N ASN A 122 13.64 -9.11 13.03
CA ASN A 122 12.55 -9.61 13.85
C ASN A 122 13.02 -10.77 14.77
N PRO A 123 12.90 -10.64 16.11
CA PRO A 123 13.26 -11.71 17.05
C PRO A 123 12.35 -12.94 16.94
N ASN A 124 11.09 -12.78 16.55
CA ASN A 124 10.14 -13.87 16.36
C ASN A 124 9.63 -13.90 14.92
N LYS A 125 10.18 -14.80 14.08
CA LYS A 125 9.83 -14.87 12.65
C LYS A 125 8.36 -15.21 12.38
N ASN A 126 7.66 -15.78 13.35
CA ASN A 126 6.25 -16.18 13.21
C ASN A 126 5.26 -15.07 13.65
N ALA A 127 5.74 -13.97 14.23
CA ALA A 127 4.92 -12.85 14.69
C ALA A 127 5.39 -11.53 14.08
N ALA A 128 4.46 -10.68 13.65
CA ALA A 128 4.79 -9.37 13.10
C ALA A 128 5.19 -8.39 14.23
N THR A 129 6.31 -7.67 14.06
CA THR A 129 6.76 -6.64 15.01
C THR A 129 5.92 -5.37 14.95
N ASN A 130 6.01 -4.53 15.99
CA ASN A 130 5.38 -3.21 15.99
C ASN A 130 5.84 -2.35 14.80
N ALA A 131 7.11 -2.46 14.42
CA ALA A 131 7.64 -1.83 13.21
C ALA A 131 6.92 -2.34 11.96
N MET A 132 6.77 -3.65 11.78
CA MET A 132 6.01 -4.20 10.64
C MET A 132 4.55 -3.74 10.61
N CYS A 133 3.87 -3.78 11.76
CA CYS A 133 2.48 -3.32 11.88
C CYS A 133 2.33 -1.83 11.58
N THR A 134 3.26 -0.99 12.07
CA THR A 134 3.29 0.44 11.80
C THR A 134 3.51 0.71 10.32
N PHE A 135 4.47 0.01 9.70
CA PHE A 135 4.76 0.16 8.27
C PHE A 135 3.57 -0.24 7.40
N LEU A 136 2.91 -1.35 7.74
CA LEU A 136 1.71 -1.81 7.04
C LEU A 136 0.55 -0.82 7.18
N ALA A 137 0.33 -0.27 8.39
CA ALA A 137 -0.74 0.69 8.62
C ALA A 137 -0.54 1.98 7.82
N ILE A 138 0.70 2.50 7.77
CA ILE A 138 1.05 3.67 6.95
C ILE A 138 0.84 3.40 5.45
N ASN A 139 1.23 2.22 4.96
CA ASN A 139 1.01 1.83 3.56
C ASN A 139 -0.47 1.61 3.24
N THR A 140 -1.28 1.21 4.21
CA THR A 140 -2.72 0.98 4.04
C THR A 140 -3.50 2.30 4.06
N SER A 141 -3.07 3.26 4.88
CA SER A 141 -3.71 4.56 5.00
C SER A 141 -3.32 5.54 3.87
N SER A 142 -2.27 5.24 3.10
CA SER A 142 -1.84 5.89 1.85
C SER A 142 -1.99 7.41 1.83
N VAL A 143 -1.12 8.15 2.52
CA VAL A 143 -0.97 9.59 2.25
C VAL A 143 -0.36 9.78 0.87
N GLN A 144 -1.20 10.05 -0.12
CA GLN A 144 -0.78 10.45 -1.46
C GLN A 144 -0.94 11.97 -1.56
N LEU A 145 0.16 12.72 -1.69
CA LEU A 145 0.10 14.16 -1.95
C LEU A 145 -0.09 14.46 -3.44
N ILE A 146 0.29 13.52 -4.31
CA ILE A 146 0.01 13.55 -5.73
C ILE A 146 -1.08 12.50 -6.00
N LEU A 147 -2.08 12.84 -6.83
CA LEU A 147 -3.13 11.89 -7.18
C LEU A 147 -2.54 10.61 -7.77
N PRO A 148 -3.13 9.43 -7.44
CA PRO A 148 -2.76 8.19 -8.09
C PRO A 148 -2.85 8.34 -9.59
N ALA A 149 -1.84 7.84 -10.29
CA ALA A 149 -1.77 7.83 -11.74
C ALA A 149 -3.08 7.34 -12.38
N THR A 150 -3.72 6.34 -11.77
CA THR A 150 -4.96 5.72 -12.23
C THR A 150 -6.16 6.67 -12.12
N VAL A 151 -6.24 7.50 -11.08
CA VAL A 151 -7.32 8.47 -10.91
C VAL A 151 -7.21 9.57 -11.95
N VAL A 152 -6.00 10.09 -12.18
CA VAL A 152 -5.74 11.04 -13.27
C VAL A 152 -6.01 10.38 -14.63
N GLY A 153 -5.62 9.11 -14.77
CA GLY A 153 -5.85 8.30 -15.97
C GLY A 153 -7.32 8.11 -16.32
N LEU A 154 -8.17 7.87 -15.32
CA LEU A 154 -9.60 7.61 -15.50
C LEU A 154 -10.44 8.88 -15.59
N MET A 155 -10.10 9.93 -14.81
CA MET A 155 -10.94 11.13 -14.72
C MET A 155 -10.45 12.29 -15.59
N GLY A 156 -9.24 12.21 -16.16
CA GLY A 156 -8.65 13.29 -16.96
C GLY A 156 -8.61 14.61 -16.19
N THR A 157 -9.15 15.68 -16.79
CA THR A 157 -9.15 17.03 -16.19
C THR A 157 -9.98 17.14 -14.91
N TYR A 158 -11.03 16.31 -14.76
CA TYR A 158 -11.89 16.29 -13.57
C TYR A 158 -11.17 15.77 -12.32
N ALA A 159 -10.01 15.12 -12.48
CA ALA A 159 -9.20 14.65 -11.35
C ALA A 159 -8.80 15.81 -10.40
N SER A 160 -8.67 17.03 -10.94
CA SER A 160 -8.34 18.23 -10.15
C SER A 160 -9.40 18.60 -9.11
N GLU A 161 -10.67 18.26 -9.35
CA GLU A 161 -11.79 18.62 -8.47
C GLU A 161 -11.77 17.83 -7.16
N ILE A 162 -11.24 16.60 -7.19
CA ILE A 162 -11.17 15.72 -6.02
C ILE A 162 -9.79 15.73 -5.34
N PHE A 163 -8.85 16.52 -5.84
CA PHE A 163 -7.47 16.55 -5.36
C PHE A 163 -7.40 16.92 -3.87
N ILE A 164 -8.01 18.04 -3.49
CA ILE A 164 -7.96 18.58 -2.12
C ILE A 164 -8.69 17.65 -1.14
N THR A 165 -9.88 17.17 -1.52
CA THR A 165 -10.67 16.28 -0.67
C THR A 165 -9.97 14.93 -0.43
N THR A 166 -9.27 14.40 -1.44
CA THR A 166 -8.49 13.17 -1.32
C THR A 166 -7.29 13.35 -0.39
N ILE A 167 -6.56 14.47 -0.48
CA ILE A 167 -5.44 14.75 0.44
C ILE A 167 -5.91 14.84 1.88
N ILE A 168 -7.03 15.53 2.13
CA ILE A 168 -7.60 15.64 3.48
C ILE A 168 -8.02 14.26 3.99
N ALA A 169 -8.76 13.49 3.19
CA ALA A 169 -9.24 12.17 3.58
C ALA A 169 -8.08 11.20 3.89
N THR A 170 -7.05 11.15 3.05
CA THR A 170 -5.88 10.28 3.23
C THR A 170 -5.00 10.72 4.41
N SER A 171 -4.89 12.04 4.64
CA SER A 171 -4.21 12.58 5.83
C SER A 171 -4.93 12.18 7.11
N MET A 172 -6.26 12.31 7.14
CA MET A 172 -7.08 11.88 8.28
C MET A 172 -6.99 10.36 8.50
N SER A 173 -7.06 9.57 7.43
CA SER A 173 -6.87 8.11 7.47
C SER A 173 -5.52 7.74 8.09
N THR A 174 -4.45 8.45 7.72
CA THR A 174 -3.11 8.18 8.22
C THR A 174 -2.92 8.59 9.66
N ILE A 175 -3.49 9.73 10.06
CA ILE A 175 -3.51 10.13 11.48
C ILE A 175 -4.24 9.07 12.31
N ALA A 176 -5.42 8.62 11.85
CA ALA A 176 -6.17 7.56 12.53
C ALA A 176 -5.39 6.24 12.60
N ALA A 177 -4.71 5.84 11.52
CA ALA A 177 -3.89 4.63 11.47
C ALA A 177 -2.71 4.68 12.44
N ILE A 178 -1.99 5.81 12.50
CA ILE A 178 -0.87 6.01 13.44
C ILE A 178 -1.38 5.99 14.88
N ILE A 179 -2.48 6.68 15.19
CA ILE A 179 -3.08 6.69 16.53
C ILE A 179 -3.50 5.27 16.94
N ALA A 180 -4.16 4.53 16.04
CA ALA A 180 -4.61 3.17 16.31
C ALA A 180 -3.43 2.23 16.57
N VAL A 181 -2.42 2.22 15.70
CA VAL A 181 -1.25 1.34 15.87
C VAL A 181 -0.47 1.69 17.13
N LYS A 182 -0.16 2.97 17.38
CA LYS A 182 0.57 3.39 18.58
C LYS A 182 -0.23 3.20 19.87
N GLY A 183 -1.56 3.25 19.78
CA GLY A 183 -2.45 2.91 20.90
C GLY A 183 -2.44 1.41 21.21
N LEU A 184 -2.58 0.56 20.19
CA LEU A 184 -2.59 -0.90 20.33
C LEU A 184 -1.22 -1.44 20.77
N GLU A 185 -0.13 -0.86 20.28
CA GLU A 185 1.26 -1.19 20.66
C GLU A 185 1.48 -1.12 22.19
N LYS A 186 0.77 -0.24 22.90
CA LYS A 186 0.90 -0.07 24.36
C LYS A 186 0.12 -1.11 25.18
N LEU A 187 -0.75 -1.89 24.57
CA LEU A 187 -1.55 -2.88 25.29
C LEU A 187 -0.73 -4.15 25.52
N LYS A 188 -0.67 -4.61 26.78
CA LYS A 188 0.06 -5.83 27.17
C LYS A 188 -0.34 -7.08 26.36
N ARG A 189 -1.58 -7.14 25.85
CA ARG A 189 -2.08 -8.25 25.03
C ARG A 189 -1.36 -8.40 23.68
N PHE A 190 -0.80 -7.31 23.15
CA PHE A 190 -0.17 -7.29 21.83
C PHE A 190 1.36 -7.19 21.90
N GLN A 191 1.94 -7.22 23.11
CA GLN A 191 3.38 -7.28 23.26
C GLN A 191 3.87 -8.67 22.84
N ILE A 192 4.86 -8.71 21.97
CA ILE A 192 5.51 -9.96 21.58
C ILE A 192 6.27 -10.46 22.80
N GLU A 193 5.87 -11.62 23.31
CA GLU A 193 6.67 -12.35 24.30
C GLU A 193 8.00 -12.73 23.64
N THR A 194 9.07 -12.05 24.03
CA THR A 194 10.42 -12.45 23.66
C THR A 194 10.70 -13.76 24.39
N GLU A 195 10.72 -14.89 23.68
CA GLU A 195 11.24 -16.15 24.22
C GLU A 195 12.67 -15.90 24.72
N ASN A 196 12.77 -15.79 26.05
CA ASN A 196 13.95 -15.81 26.91
C ASN A 196 15.24 -15.12 26.44
N ARG A 197 15.58 -14.05 27.15
CA ARG A 197 16.95 -13.84 27.64
C ARG A 197 17.46 -15.15 28.26
N GLN A 198 18.35 -15.86 27.58
CA GLN A 198 19.36 -16.73 28.20
C GLN A 198 20.73 -16.32 27.66
#